data_AF-A0A960D6I3-F1
#
_entry.id   AF-A0A960D6I3-F1
#
_cell.length_a   1.000
_cell.length_b   1.000
_cell.length_c   1.000
_cell.angle_alpha   90.00
_cell.angle_beta   90.00
_cell.angle_gamma   90.00
#
_symmetry.space_group_name_H-M   'P 1'
#
loop_
_entity.id
_entity.type
_entity.pdbx_description
1 polymer ?
#
loop_
_entity_poly.entity_id
_entity_poly.type
_entity_poly.pdbx_seq_one_letter_code
_entity_poly.pdbx_strand_id
1 'polypeptide(L)'
;MAERSGTSGDVLDAARAALAARDAELTAADRELTDAVAVVHAIATDAIRRLDRLGAQIEAAASGRVPDSPAAAQELARLLVANQRQMADIVSAAQAEIDAKTAVLQSLTERFRIPS
;
A
#
# COMPACT_ATOMS: atom_id res chain seq x y z
N MET A 1 -12.83 -24.90 51.67
CA MET A 1 -13.22 -25.46 50.35
C MET A 1 -13.91 -24.40 49.48
N ALA A 2 -14.82 -23.58 50.01
CA ALA A 2 -15.48 -22.51 49.25
C ALA A 2 -14.55 -21.39 48.74
N GLU A 3 -13.57 -20.92 49.53
CA GLU A 3 -12.64 -19.86 49.11
C GLU A 3 -11.76 -20.28 47.93
N ARG A 4 -11.26 -21.53 47.89
CA ARG A 4 -10.46 -22.05 46.77
C ARG A 4 -11.24 -22.19 45.47
N SER A 5 -12.55 -22.47 45.56
CA SER A 5 -13.44 -22.48 44.39
C SER A 5 -13.76 -21.06 43.90
N GLY A 6 -13.91 -20.08 44.80
CA GLY A 6 -14.06 -18.66 44.45
C GLY A 6 -12.82 -18.13 43.71
N THR A 7 -11.62 -18.36 44.27
CA THR A 7 -10.36 -17.94 43.64
C THR A 7 -10.11 -18.60 42.28
N SER A 8 -10.51 -19.87 42.10
CA SER A 8 -10.37 -20.55 40.80
C SER A 8 -11.36 -20.01 39.76
N GLY A 9 -12.57 -19.63 40.18
CA GLY A 9 -13.57 -18.99 39.31
C GLY A 9 -13.10 -17.62 38.84
N ASP A 10 -12.62 -16.78 39.77
CA ASP A 10 -12.12 -15.43 39.47
C ASP A 10 -10.93 -15.47 38.48
N VAL A 11 -10.02 -16.44 38.63
CA VAL A 11 -8.88 -16.64 37.72
C VAL A 11 -9.34 -17.04 36.32
N LEU A 12 -10.34 -17.92 36.21
CA LEU A 12 -10.89 -18.34 34.91
C LEU A 12 -11.63 -17.20 34.20
N ASP A 13 -12.38 -16.39 34.94
CA ASP A 13 -13.09 -15.25 34.37
C ASP A 13 -12.14 -14.14 33.93
N ALA A 14 -11.05 -13.89 34.69
CA ALA A 14 -9.97 -13.02 34.27
C ALA A 14 -9.28 -13.51 32.99
N ALA A 15 -9.02 -14.82 32.88
CA ALA A 15 -8.43 -15.42 31.69
C ALA A 15 -9.36 -15.31 30.46
N ARG A 16 -10.67 -15.53 30.64
CA ARG A 16 -11.67 -15.35 29.58
C ARG A 16 -11.77 -13.90 29.12
N ALA A 17 -11.77 -12.95 30.06
CA ALA A 17 -11.80 -11.53 29.73
C ALA A 17 -10.53 -11.10 28.96
N ALA A 18 -9.36 -11.59 29.36
CA ALA A 18 -8.10 -11.34 28.66
C ALA A 18 -8.12 -11.94 27.24
N LEU A 19 -8.64 -13.16 27.08
CA LEU A 19 -8.77 -13.79 25.77
C LEU A 19 -9.73 -13.02 24.86
N ALA A 20 -10.91 -12.64 25.37
CA ALA A 20 -11.88 -11.86 24.62
C ALA A 20 -11.32 -10.49 24.19
N ALA A 21 -10.56 -9.82 25.08
CA ALA A 21 -9.88 -8.58 24.74
C ALA A 21 -8.84 -8.79 23.64
N ARG A 22 -8.08 -9.90 23.70
CA ARG A 22 -7.08 -10.24 22.69
C ARG A 22 -7.71 -10.55 21.34
N ASP A 23 -8.78 -11.32 21.29
CA ASP A 23 -9.51 -11.63 20.06
C ASP A 23 -10.06 -10.36 19.40
N ALA A 24 -10.59 -9.43 20.20
CA ALA A 24 -11.06 -8.13 19.70
C ALA A 24 -9.92 -7.29 19.10
N GLU A 25 -8.75 -7.27 19.76
CA GLU A 25 -7.56 -6.56 19.28
C GLU A 25 -7.04 -7.14 17.95
N LEU A 26 -6.96 -8.48 17.85
CA LEU A 26 -6.53 -9.18 16.64
C LEU A 26 -7.52 -8.99 15.49
N THR A 27 -8.82 -9.06 15.77
CA THR A 27 -9.85 -8.78 14.76
C THR A 27 -9.73 -7.35 14.21
N ALA A 28 -9.41 -6.37 15.07
CA ALA A 28 -9.16 -5.01 14.62
C ALA A 28 -7.88 -4.91 13.77
N ALA A 29 -6.81 -5.61 14.17
CA ALA A 29 -5.56 -5.66 13.41
C ALA A 29 -5.74 -6.29 12.03
N ASP A 30 -6.54 -7.36 11.91
CA ASP A 30 -6.84 -8.03 10.63
C ASP A 30 -7.59 -7.12 9.66
N ARG A 31 -8.55 -6.34 10.16
CA ARG A 31 -9.26 -5.33 9.35
C ARG A 31 -8.29 -4.27 8.85
N GLU A 32 -7.46 -3.74 9.73
CA GLU A 32 -6.46 -2.72 9.38
C GLU A 32 -5.43 -3.24 8.37
N LEU A 33 -5.01 -4.50 8.51
CA LEU A 33 -4.15 -5.20 7.55
C LEU A 33 -4.82 -5.30 6.17
N THR A 34 -6.08 -5.76 6.15
CA THR A 34 -6.86 -5.92 4.91
C THR A 34 -7.01 -4.58 4.19
N ASP A 35 -7.35 -3.52 4.93
CA ASP A 35 -7.50 -2.17 4.40
C ASP A 35 -6.18 -1.61 3.87
N ALA A 36 -5.08 -1.81 4.62
CA ALA A 36 -3.75 -1.38 4.19
C ALA A 36 -3.33 -2.06 2.87
N VAL A 37 -3.51 -3.38 2.75
CA VAL A 37 -3.19 -4.13 1.54
C VAL A 37 -4.09 -3.71 0.37
N ALA A 38 -5.38 -3.52 0.60
CA ALA A 38 -6.32 -3.06 -0.44
C ALA A 38 -5.92 -1.69 -0.99
N VAL A 39 -5.52 -0.75 -0.12
CA VAL A 39 -5.05 0.58 -0.52
C VAL A 39 -3.76 0.50 -1.33
N VAL A 40 -2.78 -0.29 -0.89
CA VAL A 40 -1.52 -0.49 -1.64
C VAL A 40 -1.79 -1.06 -3.03
N HIS A 41 -2.67 -2.06 -3.13
CA HIS A 41 -3.04 -2.65 -4.41
C HIS A 41 -3.71 -1.62 -5.34
N ALA A 42 -4.58 -0.76 -4.80
CA ALA A 42 -5.23 0.30 -5.57
C ALA A 42 -4.21 1.33 -6.09
N ILE A 43 -3.25 1.75 -5.26
CA ILE A 43 -2.16 2.67 -5.65
C ILE A 43 -1.32 2.06 -6.77
N ALA A 44 -0.88 0.81 -6.61
CA ALA A 44 -0.06 0.13 -7.61
C ALA A 44 -0.81 0.00 -8.95
N THR A 45 -2.09 -0.38 -8.90
CA THR A 45 -2.93 -0.50 -10.10
C THR A 45 -3.13 0.83 -10.80
N ASP A 46 -3.36 1.92 -10.06
CA ASP A 46 -3.48 3.27 -10.65
C ASP A 46 -2.17 3.72 -11.30
N ALA A 47 -1.04 3.53 -10.61
CA ALA A 47 0.28 3.86 -11.13
C ALA A 47 0.56 3.11 -12.44
N ILE A 48 0.30 1.80 -12.50
CA ILE A 48 0.44 0.98 -13.72
C ILE A 48 -0.42 1.54 -14.84
N ARG A 49 -1.72 1.79 -14.61
CA ARG A 49 -2.63 2.33 -15.64
C ARG A 49 -2.17 3.69 -16.16
N ARG A 50 -1.61 4.54 -15.30
CA ARG A 50 -1.08 5.85 -15.69
C ARG A 50 0.19 5.71 -16.53
N LEU A 51 1.08 4.79 -16.16
CA LEU A 51 2.28 4.48 -16.93
C LEU A 51 1.93 3.89 -18.30
N ASP A 52 0.97 2.96 -18.38
CA ASP A 52 0.51 2.40 -19.65
C ASP A 52 -0.02 3.48 -20.60
N ARG A 53 -0.77 4.45 -20.06
CA ARG A 53 -1.27 5.59 -20.86
C ARG A 53 -0.13 6.48 -21.38
N LEU A 54 0.94 6.66 -20.61
CA LEU A 54 2.12 7.40 -21.06
C LEU A 54 2.92 6.60 -22.09
N GLY A 55 3.05 5.28 -21.90
CA GLY A 55 3.64 4.36 -22.87
C GLY A 55 2.93 4.46 -24.23
N ALA A 56 1.61 4.39 -24.24
CA ALA A 56 0.81 4.55 -25.46
C ALA A 56 1.00 5.92 -26.14
N GLN A 57 1.18 7.00 -25.36
CA GLN A 57 1.48 8.33 -25.91
C GLN A 57 2.87 8.39 -26.55
N ILE A 58 3.87 7.78 -25.90
CA ILE A 58 5.24 7.68 -26.44
C ILE A 58 5.24 6.86 -27.72
N GLU A 59 4.56 5.71 -27.74
CA GLU A 59 4.43 4.86 -28.92
C GLU A 59 3.71 5.59 -30.07
N ALA A 60 2.63 6.30 -29.78
CA ALA A 60 1.92 7.12 -30.78
C ALA A 60 2.82 8.24 -31.34
N ALA A 61 3.61 8.89 -30.48
CA ALA A 61 4.54 9.93 -30.91
C ALA A 61 5.71 9.36 -31.74
N ALA A 62 6.22 8.18 -31.39
CA ALA A 62 7.32 7.51 -32.08
C ALA A 62 6.89 6.82 -33.39
N SER A 63 5.64 6.36 -33.48
CA SER A 63 5.05 5.79 -34.70
C SER A 63 4.58 6.87 -35.69
N GLY A 64 4.55 8.13 -35.27
CA GLY A 64 4.43 9.28 -36.16
C GLY A 64 5.61 9.36 -37.16
N ARG A 65 5.39 9.99 -38.32
CA ARG A 65 6.45 10.17 -39.33
C ARG A 65 7.68 10.83 -38.70
N VAL A 66 8.86 10.43 -39.18
CA VAL A 66 10.14 11.09 -38.87
C VAL A 66 9.92 12.60 -38.97
N PRO A 67 10.34 13.39 -37.97
CA PRO A 67 10.08 14.82 -37.99
C PRO A 67 10.61 15.45 -39.29
N ASP A 68 9.70 16.02 -40.10
CA ASP A 68 10.02 16.58 -41.42
C ASP A 68 10.78 17.93 -41.31
N SER A 69 11.07 18.39 -40.08
CA SER A 69 11.80 19.62 -39.81
C SER A 69 12.49 19.61 -38.43
N PRO A 70 13.53 20.44 -38.21
CA PRO A 70 14.13 20.63 -36.90
C PRO A 70 13.15 21.10 -35.82
N ALA A 71 12.17 21.94 -36.18
CA ALA A 71 11.15 22.40 -35.25
C ALA A 71 10.25 21.25 -34.77
N ALA A 72 9.83 20.38 -35.69
CA ALA A 72 9.07 19.17 -35.34
C ALA A 72 9.90 18.20 -34.48
N ALA A 73 11.20 18.07 -34.74
CA ALA A 73 12.10 17.24 -33.93
C ALA A 73 12.24 17.79 -32.50
N GLN A 74 12.31 19.11 -32.35
CA GLN A 74 12.41 19.75 -31.04
C GLN A 74 11.11 19.60 -30.24
N GLU A 75 9.95 19.68 -30.89
CA GLU A 75 8.66 19.47 -30.23
C GLU A 75 8.51 18.02 -29.75
N LEU A 76 8.87 17.05 -30.59
CA LEU A 76 8.90 15.63 -30.20
C LEU A 76 9.83 15.41 -29.00
N ALA A 77 11.03 16.01 -29.01
CA ALA A 77 11.96 15.90 -27.88
C ALA A 77 11.39 16.50 -26.58
N ARG A 78 10.70 17.66 -26.65
CA ARG A 78 10.04 18.25 -25.48
C ARG A 78 8.94 17.35 -24.94
N LEU A 79 8.11 16.78 -25.82
CA LEU A 79 7.05 15.86 -25.44
C LEU A 79 7.61 14.61 -24.74
N LEU A 80 8.68 14.01 -25.28
CA LEU A 80 9.32 12.84 -24.69
C LEU A 80 9.93 13.14 -23.30
N VAL A 81 10.60 14.28 -23.15
CA VAL A 81 11.15 14.72 -21.86
C VAL A 81 10.03 14.97 -20.85
N ALA A 82 8.92 15.59 -21.26
CA ALA A 82 7.78 15.82 -20.39
C ALA A 82 7.14 14.50 -19.93
N ASN A 83 6.95 13.54 -20.85
CA ASN A 83 6.45 12.20 -20.51
C ASN A 83 7.39 11.47 -19.53
N GLN A 84 8.71 11.52 -19.76
CA GLN A 84 9.68 10.89 -18.87
C GLN A 84 9.64 11.48 -17.46
N ARG A 85 9.53 12.81 -17.32
CA ARG A 85 9.36 13.46 -16.01
C ARG A 85 8.09 13.00 -15.32
N GLN A 86 6.98 12.97 -16.06
CA GLN A 86 5.70 12.52 -15.52
C GLN A 86 5.73 11.06 -15.07
N MET A 87 6.43 10.18 -15.81
CA MET A 87 6.65 8.79 -15.38
C MET A 87 7.42 8.73 -14.06
N ALA A 88 8.50 9.52 -13.93
CA ALA A 88 9.28 9.58 -12.69
C ALA A 88 8.44 10.07 -11.50
N ASP A 89 7.60 11.10 -11.72
CA ASP A 89 6.70 11.62 -10.69
C ASP A 89 5.66 10.58 -10.25
N ILE A 90 5.09 9.82 -11.19
CA ILE A 90 4.14 8.73 -10.88
C ILE A 90 4.81 7.66 -10.01
N VAL A 91 6.00 7.22 -10.41
CA VAL A 91 6.73 6.18 -9.68
C VAL A 91 7.13 6.67 -8.29
N SER A 92 7.64 7.91 -8.17
CA SER A 92 8.04 8.48 -6.89
C SER A 92 6.86 8.64 -5.93
N ALA A 93 5.70 9.10 -6.43
CA ALA A 93 4.50 9.24 -5.61
C ALA A 93 3.97 7.87 -5.15
N ALA A 94 3.93 6.88 -6.04
CA ALA A 94 3.52 5.52 -5.69
C ALA A 94 4.45 4.90 -4.65
N GLN A 95 5.77 5.08 -4.79
CA GLN A 95 6.75 4.57 -3.83
C GLN A 95 6.56 5.20 -2.44
N ALA A 96 6.37 6.53 -2.36
CA ALA A 96 6.16 7.21 -1.09
C ALA A 96 4.94 6.67 -0.31
N GLU A 97 3.84 6.40 -1.01
CA GLU A 97 2.64 5.80 -0.41
C GLU A 97 2.88 4.33 0.01
N ILE A 98 3.59 3.55 -0.80
CA ILE A 98 3.95 2.16 -0.47
C ILE A 98 4.84 2.12 0.78
N ASP A 99 5.81 3.01 0.89
CA ASP A 99 6.70 3.10 2.06
C ASP A 99 5.91 3.47 3.32
N ALA A 100 4.98 4.43 3.22
CA ALA A 100 4.09 4.79 4.31
C ALA A 100 3.23 3.60 4.78
N LYS A 101 2.69 2.81 3.85
CA LYS A 101 1.91 1.60 4.18
C LYS A 101 2.78 0.48 4.73
N THR A 102 4.03 0.36 4.28
CA THR A 102 4.98 -0.61 4.82
C THR A 102 5.25 -0.36 6.30
N ALA A 103 5.38 0.92 6.72
CA ALA A 103 5.53 1.27 8.13
C ALA A 103 4.29 0.86 8.97
N VAL A 104 3.08 1.02 8.44
CA VAL A 104 1.84 0.54 9.09
C VAL A 104 1.86 -0.97 9.25
N LEU A 105 2.21 -1.71 8.20
CA LEU A 105 2.30 -3.18 8.24
C LEU A 105 3.35 -3.67 9.25
N GLN A 106 4.48 -2.98 9.35
CA GLN A 106 5.50 -3.28 10.37
C GLN A 106 4.95 -3.07 11.78
N SER A 107 4.21 -2.00 12.03
CA SER A 107 3.54 -1.76 13.33
C SER A 107 2.48 -2.82 13.64
N LEU A 108 1.70 -3.25 12.65
CA LEU A 108 0.73 -4.33 12.81
C LEU A 108 1.38 -5.67 13.17
N THR A 109 2.56 -5.97 12.61
CA THR A 109 3.30 -7.19 12.91
C THR A 109 3.59 -7.34 14.41
N GLU A 110 3.87 -6.22 15.09
CA GLU A 110 4.06 -6.21 16.55
C GLU A 110 2.78 -6.58 17.31
N ARG A 111 1.61 -6.18 16.83
CA ARG A 111 0.31 -6.51 17.43
C ARG A 111 -0.05 -7.98 17.29
N PHE A 112 0.44 -8.67 16.27
CA PHE A 112 0.24 -10.11 16.10
C PHE A 112 1.24 -10.97 16.89
N ARG A 113 2.29 -10.38 17.47
CA ARG A 113 3.27 -11.16 18.23
C ARG A 113 2.62 -11.77 19.47
N ILE A 114 2.84 -13.06 19.69
CA ILE A 114 2.43 -13.75 20.91
C ILE A 114 3.43 -13.34 22.01
N PRO A 115 2.98 -12.81 23.16
CA PRO A 115 3.86 -12.56 24.29
C PRO A 115 4.51 -13.88 24.73
N SER A 116 5.85 -13.89 24.79
CA SER A 116 6.66 -15.01 25.31
C SER A 116 6.62 -15.10 26.82
#